data_AF-A0A2V6D8B5-F1
#
_entry.id   AF-A0A2V6D8B5-F1
#
_cell.length_a   1.000
_cell.length_b   1.000
_cell.length_c   1.000
_cell.angle_alpha   90.00
_cell.angle_beta   90.00
_cell.angle_gamma   90.00
#
_symmetry.space_group_name_H-M   'P 1'
#
loop_
_entity.id
_entity.type
_entity.pdbx_description
1 polymer ?
#
loop_
_entity_poly.entity_id
_entity_poly.type
_entity_poly.pdbx_seq_one_letter_code
_entity_poly.pdbx_strand_id
1 'polypeptide(L)'
;MNLSDFICLEAALRAAAIAQFAVAILNLFLVRIMKWKPDLDRAPLLIREVFHIHVIFISITLSIFAVLTWRFVHEIASAANPLAIWLATAIGTFWIARSVMQWLHYSSRILEKRMSAVFGSAERRPTEHLANDELVGRDSVEPAAVLSASEAARTRLLSRRGEPLFYASWDNVLFIHYETEPDELQCCIPYPLDLYDGRAFVSLVAFTMRGMRPRFGGSLGALLFKPIATHHFLNVRTYVRHRGEAAIYFMREWLSNRMAALLGPRSFGLPYQFGKIEYRNDFEQAWSGRVETSGGAFSYCARLTTNEFGNSAAGSLDEFLQHVAAKVEIVTDDLIRATESWWRDAGYVGANYSPGVKVWMGWPHQIEPGRTG
;
A
#
# COMPACT_ATOMS: atom_id res chain seq x y z
N MET A 1 -42.94 -27.25 -5.58
CA MET A 1 -41.91 -27.52 -4.56
C MET A 1 -42.20 -28.89 -3.99
N ASN A 2 -41.23 -29.81 -3.96
CA ASN A 2 -41.47 -31.15 -3.41
C ASN A 2 -41.68 -31.05 -1.89
N LEU A 3 -42.44 -31.99 -1.31
CA LEU A 3 -42.72 -32.02 0.14
C LEU A 3 -41.42 -32.04 0.97
N SER A 4 -40.38 -32.69 0.45
CA SER A 4 -39.02 -32.70 1.02
C SER A 4 -38.39 -31.30 1.07
N ASP A 5 -38.53 -30.52 0.00
CA ASP A 5 -37.93 -29.19 -0.11
C ASP A 5 -38.66 -28.20 0.81
N PHE A 6 -39.98 -28.36 0.93
CA PHE A 6 -40.79 -27.59 1.86
C PHE A 6 -40.38 -27.83 3.32
N ILE A 7 -40.27 -29.10 3.74
CA ILE A 7 -39.86 -29.46 5.11
C ILE A 7 -38.42 -28.99 5.39
N CYS A 8 -37.52 -29.10 4.40
CA CYS A 8 -36.14 -28.62 4.51
C CYS A 8 -36.09 -27.09 4.69
N LEU A 9 -36.88 -26.34 3.91
CA LEU A 9 -36.94 -24.89 3.98
C LEU A 9 -37.54 -24.41 5.31
N GLU A 10 -38.61 -25.05 5.79
CA GLU A 10 -39.22 -24.72 7.08
C GLU A 10 -38.23 -24.96 8.23
N ALA A 11 -37.52 -26.10 8.23
CA ALA A 11 -36.49 -26.39 9.21
C ALA A 11 -35.33 -25.36 9.16
N ALA A 12 -34.90 -24.95 7.96
CA ALA A 12 -33.86 -23.95 7.77
C ALA A 12 -34.28 -22.57 8.32
N LEU A 13 -35.52 -22.15 8.08
CA LEU A 13 -36.04 -20.89 8.60
C LEU A 13 -36.17 -20.90 10.13
N ARG A 14 -36.60 -22.03 10.73
CA ARG A 14 -36.63 -22.20 12.20
C ARG A 14 -35.22 -22.12 12.79
N ALA A 15 -34.24 -22.78 12.17
CA ALA A 15 -32.84 -22.71 12.57
C ALA A 15 -32.29 -21.28 12.46
N ALA A 16 -32.63 -20.56 11.39
CA ALA A 16 -32.23 -19.16 11.21
C ALA A 16 -32.81 -18.24 12.29
N ALA A 17 -34.08 -18.40 12.65
CA ALA A 17 -34.72 -17.64 13.73
C ALA A 17 -34.04 -17.89 15.09
N ILE A 18 -33.74 -19.16 15.41
CA ILE A 18 -33.02 -19.51 16.64
C ILE A 18 -31.62 -18.87 16.64
N ALA A 19 -30.89 -18.95 15.52
CA ALA A 19 -29.56 -18.36 15.41
C ALA A 19 -29.60 -16.83 15.58
N GLN A 20 -30.57 -16.14 14.97
CA GLN A 20 -30.76 -14.69 15.12
C GLN A 20 -31.02 -14.31 16.58
N PHE A 21 -31.87 -15.07 17.28
CA PHE A 21 -32.16 -14.82 18.69
C PHE A 21 -30.93 -15.07 19.58
N ALA A 22 -30.15 -16.13 19.32
CA ALA A 22 -28.91 -16.40 20.02
C ALA A 22 -27.88 -15.27 19.83
N VAL A 23 -27.75 -14.73 18.62
CA VAL A 23 -26.89 -13.58 18.34
C VAL A 23 -27.38 -12.32 19.08
N ALA A 24 -28.69 -12.10 19.15
CA ALA A 24 -29.27 -10.98 19.90
C ALA A 24 -28.89 -11.02 21.39
N ILE A 25 -28.96 -12.20 22.01
CA ILE A 25 -28.55 -12.42 23.40
C ILE A 25 -27.04 -12.23 23.54
N LEU A 26 -26.23 -12.87 22.69
CA LEU A 26 -24.77 -12.80 22.74
C LEU A 26 -24.28 -11.34 22.64
N ASN A 27 -24.93 -10.54 21.80
CA ASN A 27 -24.61 -9.13 21.60
C ASN A 27 -24.75 -8.29 22.89
N LEU A 28 -25.71 -8.61 23.78
CA LEU A 28 -25.86 -7.93 25.07
C LEU A 28 -24.67 -8.20 26.01
N PHE A 29 -24.04 -9.37 25.88
CA PHE A 29 -22.88 -9.76 26.68
C PHE A 29 -21.55 -9.50 25.99
N LEU A 30 -21.55 -8.94 24.77
CA LEU A 30 -20.36 -8.78 23.94
C LEU A 30 -19.24 -8.01 24.66
N VAL A 31 -19.57 -6.93 25.37
CA VAL A 31 -18.59 -6.13 26.13
C VAL A 31 -17.94 -6.95 27.24
N ARG A 32 -18.72 -7.81 27.90
CA ARG A 32 -18.24 -8.66 28.98
C ARG A 32 -17.37 -9.80 28.46
N ILE A 33 -17.81 -10.47 27.39
CA ILE A 33 -17.10 -11.59 26.75
C ILE A 33 -15.76 -11.11 26.19
N MET A 34 -15.76 -9.96 25.54
CA MET A 34 -14.56 -9.42 24.89
C MET A 34 -13.68 -8.58 25.81
N LYS A 35 -14.07 -8.40 27.09
CA LYS A 35 -13.36 -7.60 28.11
C LYS A 35 -13.10 -6.15 27.68
N TRP A 36 -14.04 -5.52 26.96
CA TRP A 36 -13.86 -4.16 26.39
C TRP A 36 -14.14 -3.03 27.37
N LYS A 37 -14.53 -3.32 28.61
CA LYS A 37 -14.85 -2.31 29.62
C LYS A 37 -13.75 -1.23 29.78
N PRO A 38 -12.44 -1.58 29.91
CA PRO A 38 -11.39 -0.58 30.07
C PRO A 38 -11.16 0.28 28.82
N ASP A 39 -11.33 -0.31 27.64
CA ASP A 39 -11.15 0.39 26.36
C ASP A 39 -12.32 1.35 26.09
N LEU A 40 -13.53 0.94 26.46
CA LEU A 40 -14.73 1.74 26.31
C LEU A 40 -14.79 2.90 27.31
N ASP A 41 -14.22 2.71 28.51
CA ASP A 41 -14.09 3.77 29.51
C ASP A 41 -13.02 4.82 29.16
N ARG A 42 -12.05 4.47 28.31
CA ARG A 42 -11.06 5.42 27.75
C ARG A 42 -11.59 6.18 26.54
N ALA A 43 -12.72 5.77 25.97
CA ALA A 43 -13.31 6.43 24.83
C ALA A 43 -14.01 7.74 25.25
N PRO A 44 -14.08 8.75 24.36
CA PRO A 44 -14.89 9.95 24.56
C PRO A 44 -16.34 9.61 24.95
N LEU A 45 -16.95 10.40 25.84
CA LEU A 45 -18.30 10.18 26.39
C LEU A 45 -19.34 9.87 25.32
N LEU A 46 -19.37 10.68 24.25
CA LEU A 46 -20.29 10.50 23.13
C LEU A 46 -20.17 9.12 22.47
N ILE A 47 -18.94 8.63 22.27
CA ILE A 47 -18.70 7.34 21.63
C ILE A 47 -19.18 6.19 22.52
N ARG A 48 -18.97 6.30 23.84
CA ARG A 48 -19.41 5.30 24.81
C ARG A 48 -20.93 5.20 24.90
N GLU A 49 -21.63 6.33 24.95
CA GLU A 49 -23.10 6.37 24.99
C GLU A 49 -23.72 5.83 23.71
N VAL A 50 -23.21 6.29 22.56
CA VAL A 50 -23.62 5.78 21.25
C VAL A 50 -23.42 4.27 21.17
N PHE A 51 -22.28 3.75 21.61
CA PHE A 51 -22.01 2.31 21.62
C PHE A 51 -23.02 1.51 22.45
N HIS A 52 -23.35 1.95 23.67
CA HIS A 52 -24.33 1.27 24.53
C HIS A 52 -25.72 1.25 23.91
N ILE A 53 -26.17 2.39 23.37
CA ILE A 53 -27.45 2.51 22.68
C ILE A 53 -27.49 1.56 21.48
N HIS A 54 -26.41 1.49 20.69
CA HIS A 54 -26.33 0.61 19.53
C HIS A 54 -26.38 -0.88 19.92
N VAL A 55 -25.73 -1.29 21.01
CA VAL A 55 -25.80 -2.68 21.51
C VAL A 55 -27.24 -3.07 21.82
N ILE A 56 -27.97 -2.23 22.56
CA ILE A 56 -29.37 -2.49 22.92
C ILE A 56 -30.26 -2.51 21.67
N PHE A 57 -30.11 -1.50 20.80
CA PHE A 57 -30.90 -1.35 19.59
C PHE A 57 -30.74 -2.54 18.64
N ILE A 58 -29.51 -3.02 18.44
CA ILE A 58 -29.24 -4.22 17.62
C ILE A 58 -29.95 -5.43 18.24
N SER A 59 -29.81 -5.67 19.54
CA SER A 59 -30.44 -6.83 20.20
C SER A 59 -31.97 -6.81 20.10
N ILE A 60 -32.61 -5.64 20.23
CA ILE A 60 -34.06 -5.50 20.02
C ILE A 60 -34.43 -5.84 18.57
N THR A 61 -33.74 -5.23 17.60
CA THR A 61 -34.01 -5.43 16.17
C THR A 61 -33.89 -6.90 15.77
N LEU A 62 -32.81 -7.57 16.22
CA LEU A 62 -32.58 -8.99 15.96
C LEU A 62 -33.64 -9.89 16.58
N SER A 63 -34.11 -9.55 17.78
CA SER A 63 -35.17 -10.31 18.45
C SER A 63 -36.50 -10.20 17.70
N ILE A 64 -36.84 -9.00 17.20
CA ILE A 64 -38.04 -8.79 16.38
C ILE A 64 -37.96 -9.64 15.10
N PHE A 65 -36.84 -9.61 14.38
CA PHE A 65 -36.68 -10.41 13.16
C PHE A 65 -36.72 -11.92 13.43
N ALA A 66 -36.13 -12.37 14.53
CA ALA A 66 -36.21 -13.77 14.94
C ALA A 66 -37.66 -14.21 15.20
N VAL A 67 -38.43 -13.42 15.97
CA VAL A 67 -39.83 -13.71 16.26
C VAL A 67 -40.68 -13.70 14.99
N LEU A 68 -40.49 -12.73 14.09
CA LEU A 68 -41.21 -12.66 12.83
C LEU A 68 -40.90 -13.86 11.92
N THR A 69 -39.63 -14.23 11.80
CA THR A 69 -39.19 -15.40 11.01
C THR A 69 -39.76 -16.70 11.58
N TRP A 70 -39.79 -16.84 12.91
CA TRP A 70 -40.37 -18.00 13.59
C TRP A 70 -41.89 -18.06 13.44
N ARG A 71 -42.59 -16.94 13.67
CA ARG A 71 -44.06 -16.89 13.67
C ARG A 71 -44.65 -17.14 12.29
N PHE A 72 -43.97 -16.71 11.23
CA PHE A 72 -44.45 -16.80 9.86
C PHE A 72 -43.72 -17.88 9.04
N VAL A 73 -43.05 -18.83 9.71
CA VAL A 73 -42.18 -19.81 9.06
C VAL A 73 -42.90 -20.62 7.98
N HIS A 74 -44.13 -21.04 8.26
CA HIS A 74 -44.95 -21.83 7.35
C HIS A 74 -45.42 -21.01 6.15
N GLU A 75 -45.78 -19.74 6.37
CA GLU A 75 -46.27 -18.82 5.34
C GLU A 75 -45.12 -18.37 4.40
N ILE A 76 -43.91 -18.20 4.94
CA ILE A 76 -42.70 -17.92 4.18
C ILE A 76 -42.30 -19.16 3.37
N ALA A 77 -42.27 -20.35 4.00
CA ALA A 77 -41.87 -21.59 3.33
C ALA A 77 -42.83 -22.00 2.21
N SER A 78 -44.14 -21.77 2.39
CA SER A 78 -45.16 -22.10 1.39
C SER A 78 -45.27 -21.05 0.28
N ALA A 79 -44.60 -19.89 0.45
CA ALA A 79 -44.80 -18.72 -0.40
C ALA A 79 -46.29 -18.34 -0.56
N ALA A 80 -47.12 -18.64 0.44
CA ALA A 80 -48.58 -18.54 0.33
C ALA A 80 -49.07 -17.09 0.33
N ASN A 81 -48.31 -16.17 0.92
CA ASN A 81 -48.69 -14.76 1.04
C ASN A 81 -47.57 -13.85 0.51
N PRO A 82 -47.85 -12.94 -0.44
CA PRO A 82 -46.89 -11.93 -0.91
C PRO A 82 -46.24 -11.14 0.23
N LEU A 83 -46.98 -10.82 1.30
CA LEU A 83 -46.44 -10.09 2.46
C LEU A 83 -45.34 -10.88 3.20
N ALA A 84 -45.50 -12.20 3.34
CA ALA A 84 -44.51 -13.05 3.99
C ALA A 84 -43.22 -13.14 3.16
N ILE A 85 -43.35 -13.17 1.83
CA ILE A 85 -42.21 -13.14 0.90
C ILE A 85 -41.48 -11.80 1.00
N TRP A 86 -42.20 -10.67 0.92
CA TRP A 86 -41.61 -9.33 1.04
C TRP A 86 -40.93 -9.12 2.39
N LEU A 87 -41.50 -9.63 3.48
CA LEU A 87 -40.89 -9.60 4.80
C LEU A 87 -39.59 -10.41 4.84
N ALA A 88 -39.59 -11.63 4.31
CA ALA A 88 -38.40 -12.47 4.24
C ALA A 88 -37.31 -11.85 3.35
N THR A 89 -37.69 -11.28 2.20
CA THR A 89 -36.79 -10.56 1.31
C THR A 89 -36.20 -9.33 2.00
N ALA A 90 -37.02 -8.52 2.68
CA ALA A 90 -36.54 -7.33 3.39
C ALA A 90 -35.55 -7.67 4.52
N ILE A 91 -35.85 -8.70 5.32
CA ILE A 91 -34.94 -9.20 6.36
C ILE A 91 -33.64 -9.70 5.71
N GLY A 92 -33.72 -10.49 4.64
CA GLY A 92 -32.57 -10.99 3.89
C GLY A 92 -31.70 -9.86 3.31
N THR A 93 -32.32 -8.87 2.66
CA THR A 93 -31.62 -7.70 2.12
C THR A 93 -30.97 -6.88 3.22
N PHE A 94 -31.65 -6.66 4.34
CA PHE A 94 -31.07 -5.98 5.50
C PHE A 94 -29.81 -6.71 5.99
N TRP A 95 -29.84 -8.04 6.09
CA TRP A 95 -28.69 -8.82 6.51
C TRP A 95 -27.54 -8.82 5.51
N ILE A 96 -27.84 -8.90 4.21
CA ILE A 96 -26.83 -8.80 3.15
C ILE A 96 -26.20 -7.40 3.22
N ALA A 97 -27.01 -6.35 3.22
CA ALA A 97 -26.52 -4.97 3.32
C ALA A 97 -25.71 -4.74 4.60
N ARG A 98 -26.17 -5.27 5.75
CA ARG A 98 -25.48 -5.16 7.03
C ARG A 98 -24.17 -5.92 7.06
N SER A 99 -24.12 -7.10 6.45
CA SER A 99 -22.91 -7.93 6.33
C SER A 99 -21.91 -7.28 5.38
N VAL A 100 -22.38 -6.75 4.25
CA VAL A 100 -21.59 -5.98 3.30
C VAL A 100 -21.04 -4.72 3.99
N MET A 101 -21.86 -3.93 4.68
CA MET A 101 -21.39 -2.77 5.45
C MET A 101 -20.40 -3.18 6.55
N GLN A 102 -20.63 -4.29 7.26
CA GLN A 102 -19.69 -4.76 8.28
C GLN A 102 -18.33 -5.11 7.67
N TRP A 103 -18.34 -5.78 6.52
CA TRP A 103 -17.14 -6.22 5.83
C TRP A 103 -16.41 -5.07 5.13
N LEU A 104 -17.15 -4.10 4.61
CA LEU A 104 -16.60 -2.90 4.00
C LEU A 104 -16.10 -1.87 5.02
N HIS A 105 -16.66 -1.84 6.24
CA HIS A 105 -16.40 -0.77 7.22
C HIS A 105 -15.63 -1.22 8.47
N TYR A 106 -15.87 -2.43 9.00
CA TYR A 106 -15.17 -2.95 10.19
C TYR A 106 -14.05 -3.91 9.79
N SER A 107 -12.81 -3.43 9.90
CA SER A 107 -11.57 -4.18 9.67
C SER A 107 -11.46 -5.41 10.60
N SER A 108 -11.23 -6.59 10.02
CA SER A 108 -10.93 -7.86 10.70
C SER A 108 -9.67 -7.84 11.58
N ARG A 109 -8.86 -6.77 11.53
CA ARG A 109 -7.63 -6.63 12.34
C ARG A 109 -7.86 -6.49 13.85
N ILE A 110 -9.04 -6.05 14.29
CA ILE A 110 -9.35 -5.95 15.74
C ILE A 110 -9.67 -7.35 16.31
N LEU A 111 -10.29 -8.21 15.52
CA LEU A 111 -10.68 -9.56 15.93
C LEU A 111 -9.46 -10.49 15.96
N GLU A 112 -8.59 -10.41 14.95
CA GLU A 112 -7.36 -11.22 14.85
C GLU A 112 -6.38 -10.91 16.00
N LYS A 113 -6.14 -9.63 16.29
CA LYS A 113 -5.23 -9.19 17.36
C LYS A 113 -5.76 -9.50 18.77
N ARG A 114 -7.08 -9.63 18.93
CA ARG A 114 -7.72 -9.98 20.21
C ARG A 114 -7.88 -11.49 20.40
N MET A 115 -8.12 -12.26 19.33
CA MET A 115 -8.04 -13.72 19.37
C MET A 115 -6.62 -14.18 19.65
N SER A 116 -5.60 -13.58 19.02
CA SER A 116 -4.20 -13.89 19.32
C SER A 116 -3.80 -13.53 20.76
N ALA A 117 -4.39 -12.49 21.36
CA ALA A 117 -4.15 -12.12 22.75
C ALA A 117 -4.88 -13.03 23.76
N VAL A 118 -6.03 -13.60 23.39
CA VAL A 118 -6.79 -14.56 24.22
C VAL A 118 -6.19 -15.96 24.15
N PHE A 119 -5.71 -16.39 22.98
CA PHE A 119 -5.09 -17.70 22.78
C PHE A 119 -3.56 -17.71 22.98
N GLY A 120 -2.90 -16.55 23.07
CA GLY A 120 -1.44 -16.40 23.22
C GLY A 120 -0.95 -16.05 24.63
N SER A 121 -1.78 -16.17 25.67
CA SER A 121 -1.40 -15.83 27.05
C SER A 121 -0.71 -16.98 27.82
N ALA A 122 -0.23 -18.01 27.12
CA ALA A 122 0.74 -18.95 27.68
C ALA A 122 2.11 -18.62 27.06
N GLU A 123 3.15 -18.57 27.88
CA GLU A 123 4.54 -18.22 27.51
C GLU A 123 4.83 -16.71 27.29
N ARG A 124 5.08 -16.00 28.39
CA ARG A 124 6.42 -15.42 28.71
C ARG A 124 6.31 -14.42 29.86
N ARG A 125 6.87 -14.80 31.02
CA ARG A 125 7.31 -13.86 32.06
C ARG A 125 8.68 -13.29 31.67
N PRO A 126 8.99 -12.02 31.97
CA PRO A 126 10.35 -11.49 31.90
C PRO A 126 11.08 -11.71 33.22
N THR A 127 12.33 -12.13 33.15
CA THR A 127 13.30 -12.01 34.26
C THR A 127 14.36 -11.00 33.88
N GLU A 128 14.45 -9.98 34.72
CA GLU A 128 15.54 -9.02 34.83
C GLU A 128 16.89 -9.71 34.97
N HIS A 129 17.93 -9.13 34.39
CA HIS A 129 19.28 -9.24 34.94
C HIS A 129 20.02 -7.90 34.84
N LEU A 130 20.34 -7.39 36.03
CA LEU A 130 21.26 -6.30 36.35
C LEU A 130 22.73 -6.73 36.16
N ALA A 131 23.56 -5.71 35.90
CA ALA A 131 24.99 -5.51 36.25
C ALA A 131 25.76 -4.99 35.01
N ASN A 132 25.97 -3.67 34.93
CA ASN A 132 27.13 -2.91 35.44
C ASN A 132 28.34 -3.01 34.52
N ASP A 133 28.73 -1.88 33.90
CA ASP A 133 30.13 -1.46 33.94
C ASP A 133 30.28 0.07 33.79
N GLU A 134 31.31 0.57 34.44
CA GLU A 134 31.56 1.96 34.83
C GLU A 134 32.15 2.89 33.75
N LEU A 135 31.80 4.18 33.90
CA LEU A 135 32.65 5.38 33.77
C LEU A 135 33.62 5.52 32.59
N VAL A 136 33.20 6.30 31.58
CA VAL A 136 34.09 7.30 30.95
C VAL A 136 33.30 8.60 30.79
N GLY A 137 33.69 9.60 31.58
CA GLY A 137 33.23 10.97 31.41
C GLY A 137 33.78 11.57 30.11
N ARG A 138 32.88 12.11 29.30
CA ARG A 138 33.18 13.17 28.36
C ARG A 138 31.96 14.05 28.22
N ASP A 139 32.03 15.19 28.91
CA ASP A 139 31.31 16.40 28.54
C ASP A 139 31.70 16.75 27.10
N SER A 140 30.86 16.32 26.16
CA SER A 140 30.80 16.88 24.82
C SER A 140 29.34 16.86 24.44
N VAL A 141 28.72 18.02 24.64
CA VAL A 141 27.46 18.44 24.04
C VAL A 141 27.38 17.83 22.64
N GLU A 142 26.51 16.82 22.45
CA GLU A 142 26.16 16.39 21.11
C GLU A 142 25.62 17.63 20.38
N PRO A 143 26.23 18.06 19.26
CA PRO A 143 25.58 19.04 18.44
C PRO A 143 24.30 18.36 17.95
N ALA A 144 23.16 19.01 18.19
CA ALA A 144 21.89 18.70 17.56
C ALA A 144 22.10 18.70 16.03
N ALA A 145 22.54 17.56 15.50
CA ALA A 145 22.78 17.35 14.10
C ALA A 145 21.40 17.30 13.46
N VAL A 146 21.04 18.43 12.84
CA VAL A 146 20.25 18.54 11.63
C VAL A 146 19.64 17.19 11.21
N LEU A 147 18.37 16.96 11.53
CA LEU A 147 17.57 15.96 10.82
C LEU A 147 17.91 16.07 9.35
N SER A 148 18.42 15.00 8.73
CA SER A 148 18.80 15.05 7.31
C SER A 148 17.63 15.62 6.52
N ALA A 149 17.86 16.43 5.48
CA ALA A 149 16.76 17.07 4.74
C ALA A 149 15.66 16.06 4.31
N SER A 150 16.07 14.80 4.07
CA SER A 150 15.22 13.64 3.85
C SER A 150 14.32 13.28 5.04
N GLU A 151 14.84 13.24 6.27
CA GLU A 151 14.07 13.00 7.49
C GLU A 151 13.10 14.14 7.81
N ALA A 152 13.52 15.38 7.61
CA ALA A 152 12.63 16.54 7.75
C ALA A 152 11.47 16.47 6.73
N ALA A 153 11.77 16.16 5.47
CA ALA A 153 10.76 15.98 4.42
C ALA A 153 9.82 14.80 4.73
N ARG A 154 10.36 13.66 5.17
CA ARG A 154 9.59 12.48 5.60
C ARG A 154 8.65 12.81 6.75
N THR A 155 9.14 13.52 7.77
CA THR A 155 8.35 13.90 8.95
C THR A 155 7.18 14.79 8.55
N ARG A 156 7.41 15.76 7.66
CA ARG A 156 6.37 16.66 7.13
C ARG A 156 5.34 15.95 6.25
N LEU A 157 5.72 14.92 5.50
CA LEU A 157 4.78 14.11 4.74
C LEU A 157 3.91 13.25 5.68
N LEU A 158 4.54 12.56 6.64
CA LEU A 158 3.84 11.66 7.56
C LEU A 158 2.99 12.39 8.61
N SER A 159 3.20 13.69 8.83
CA SER A 159 2.38 14.49 9.76
C SER A 159 0.98 14.77 9.23
N ARG A 160 0.72 14.57 7.92
CA ARG A 160 -0.62 14.78 7.34
C ARG A 160 -1.58 13.66 7.70
N ARG A 161 -2.82 14.03 8.01
CA ARG A 161 -3.87 13.06 8.37
C ARG A 161 -4.21 12.17 7.18
N GLY A 162 -4.12 10.85 7.36
CA GLY A 162 -4.43 9.87 6.33
C GLY A 162 -3.22 9.32 5.57
N GLU A 163 -2.01 9.78 5.90
CA GLU A 163 -0.77 9.29 5.32
C GLU A 163 -0.18 8.06 6.06
N PRO A 164 0.59 7.20 5.37
CA PRO A 164 0.66 7.02 3.91
C PRO A 164 -0.63 6.46 3.32
N LEU A 165 -0.88 6.68 2.03
CA LEU A 165 -1.99 6.09 1.30
C LEU A 165 -1.76 4.60 0.98
N PHE A 166 -0.58 4.25 0.46
CA PHE A 166 -0.21 2.88 0.08
C PHE A 166 1.10 2.44 0.71
N TYR A 167 1.23 1.14 0.95
CA TYR A 167 2.50 0.46 1.24
C TYR A 167 2.85 -0.46 0.07
N ALA A 168 4.13 -0.52 -0.29
CA ALA A 168 4.65 -1.48 -1.26
C ALA A 168 6.10 -1.85 -0.91
N SER A 169 6.61 -2.89 -1.53
CA SER A 169 8.05 -3.18 -1.56
C SER A 169 8.54 -3.02 -2.98
N TRP A 170 9.72 -2.45 -3.15
CA TRP A 170 10.45 -2.53 -4.40
C TRP A 170 11.49 -3.63 -4.23
N ASP A 171 11.44 -4.61 -5.11
CA ASP A 171 12.37 -5.72 -5.13
C ASP A 171 13.27 -5.57 -6.35
N ASN A 172 14.54 -5.93 -6.20
CA ASN A 172 15.49 -6.06 -7.29
C ASN A 172 15.60 -4.78 -8.15
N VAL A 173 15.97 -3.67 -7.50
CA VAL A 173 15.98 -2.35 -8.12
C VAL A 173 17.32 -2.13 -8.82
N LEU A 174 17.29 -1.97 -10.14
CA LEU A 174 18.44 -1.59 -10.94
C LEU A 174 18.29 -0.13 -11.37
N PHE A 175 19.30 0.67 -11.06
CA PHE A 175 19.45 2.05 -11.50
C PHE A 175 20.52 2.10 -12.58
N ILE A 176 20.25 2.77 -13.69
CA ILE A 176 21.19 3.01 -14.78
C ILE A 176 21.24 4.52 -14.99
N HIS A 177 22.41 5.11 -14.82
CA HIS A 177 22.61 6.55 -14.76
C HIS A 177 23.28 7.07 -16.03
N TYR A 178 22.72 8.15 -16.54
CA TYR A 178 23.24 8.86 -17.69
C TYR A 178 23.42 10.33 -17.33
N GLU A 179 24.50 10.90 -17.84
CA GLU A 179 24.80 12.33 -17.80
C GLU A 179 24.38 12.95 -19.13
N THR A 180 23.80 14.14 -19.11
CA THR A 180 23.39 14.87 -20.32
C THR A 180 23.59 16.38 -20.14
N GLU A 181 23.53 17.12 -21.24
CA GLU A 181 23.68 18.58 -21.21
C GLU A 181 22.46 19.23 -20.53
N PRO A 182 22.65 20.06 -19.50
CA PRO A 182 21.55 20.68 -18.76
C PRO A 182 20.56 21.45 -19.63
N ASP A 183 21.06 22.21 -20.60
CA ASP A 183 20.23 23.07 -21.44
C ASP A 183 19.25 22.27 -22.30
N GLU A 184 19.68 21.13 -22.83
CA GLU A 184 18.82 20.25 -23.64
C GLU A 184 17.74 19.58 -22.79
N LEU A 185 18.12 19.08 -21.61
CA LEU A 185 17.18 18.43 -20.71
C LEU A 185 16.17 19.45 -20.15
N GLN A 186 16.61 20.65 -19.80
CA GLN A 186 15.76 21.70 -19.23
C GLN A 186 14.62 22.11 -20.17
N CYS A 187 14.84 22.05 -21.49
CA CYS A 187 13.79 22.34 -22.49
C CYS A 187 12.58 21.41 -22.39
N CYS A 188 12.75 20.19 -21.87
CA CYS A 188 11.69 19.20 -21.73
C CYS A 188 11.07 19.18 -20.33
N ILE A 189 11.66 19.88 -19.35
CA ILE A 189 11.32 19.77 -17.94
C ILE A 189 10.81 21.11 -17.41
N PRO A 190 9.58 21.17 -16.84
CA PRO A 190 8.97 22.42 -16.40
C PRO A 190 9.48 22.95 -15.06
N TYR A 191 10.47 22.28 -14.45
CA TYR A 191 11.06 22.63 -13.17
C TYR A 191 12.58 22.85 -13.32
N PRO A 192 13.20 23.71 -12.49
CA PRO A 192 14.64 23.88 -12.49
C PRO A 192 15.34 22.54 -12.22
N LEU A 193 16.29 22.16 -13.07
CA LEU A 193 17.08 20.94 -12.89
C LEU A 193 17.95 21.03 -11.62
N ASP A 194 18.11 19.91 -10.93
CA ASP A 194 19.08 19.77 -9.85
C ASP A 194 20.39 19.25 -10.45
N LEU A 195 21.37 20.15 -10.59
CA LEU A 195 22.64 19.85 -11.22
C LEU A 195 23.66 19.40 -10.17
N TYR A 196 24.44 18.38 -10.53
CA TYR A 196 25.60 17.94 -9.75
C TYR A 196 26.86 18.23 -10.57
N ASP A 197 27.76 19.02 -10.00
CA ASP A 197 28.97 19.53 -10.67
C ASP A 197 28.69 20.17 -12.04
N GLY A 198 27.60 20.94 -12.13
CA GLY A 198 27.17 21.61 -13.36
C GLY A 198 26.57 20.68 -14.42
N ARG A 199 26.39 19.40 -14.13
CA ARG A 199 25.84 18.40 -15.05
C ARG A 199 24.45 17.94 -14.65
N ALA A 200 23.65 17.57 -15.65
CA ALA A 200 22.31 17.04 -15.45
C ALA A 200 22.33 15.50 -15.56
N PHE A 201 21.53 14.84 -14.74
CA PHE A 201 21.48 13.38 -14.69
C PHE A 201 20.08 12.86 -14.97
N VAL A 202 20.03 11.77 -15.73
CA VAL A 202 18.83 10.96 -15.94
C VAL A 202 19.09 9.55 -15.44
N SER A 203 18.10 8.96 -14.79
CA SER A 203 18.16 7.59 -14.30
C SER A 203 17.05 6.76 -14.90
N LEU A 204 17.43 5.64 -15.51
CA LEU A 204 16.52 4.54 -15.82
C LEU A 204 16.44 3.64 -14.60
N VAL A 205 15.25 3.38 -14.09
CA VAL A 205 15.05 2.55 -12.91
C VAL A 205 14.14 1.38 -13.24
N ALA A 206 14.71 0.18 -13.26
CA ALA A 206 14.00 -1.06 -13.50
C ALA A 206 13.79 -1.79 -12.16
N PHE A 207 12.54 -2.06 -11.79
CA PHE A 207 12.23 -2.73 -10.53
C PHE A 207 10.91 -3.47 -10.56
N THR A 208 10.72 -4.36 -9.58
CA THR A 208 9.43 -5.01 -9.36
C THR A 208 8.79 -4.42 -8.12
N MET A 209 7.64 -3.77 -8.29
CA MET A 209 6.81 -3.40 -7.16
C MET A 209 6.01 -4.62 -6.72
N ARG A 210 6.04 -4.93 -5.42
CA ARG A 210 5.32 -6.05 -4.81
C ARG A 210 4.46 -5.62 -3.65
N GLY A 211 3.35 -6.34 -3.48
CA GLY A 211 2.47 -6.22 -2.32
C GLY A 211 1.88 -4.82 -2.14
N MET A 212 1.70 -4.06 -3.24
CA MET A 212 1.05 -2.76 -3.17
C MET A 212 -0.34 -2.92 -2.57
N ARG A 213 -0.56 -2.23 -1.45
CA ARG A 213 -1.81 -2.31 -0.70
C ARG A 213 -2.11 -0.99 0.00
N PRO A 214 -3.39 -0.61 0.09
CA PRO A 214 -3.77 0.58 0.83
C PRO A 214 -3.42 0.43 2.32
N ARG A 215 -3.07 1.54 2.98
CA ARG A 215 -2.82 1.58 4.43
C ARG A 215 -4.02 1.04 5.20
N PHE A 216 -5.22 1.40 4.77
CA PHE A 216 -6.51 0.95 5.29
C PHE A 216 -7.02 -0.27 4.51
N GLY A 217 -7.60 -1.27 5.18
CA GLY A 217 -8.23 -2.44 4.51
C GLY A 217 -7.63 -3.82 4.81
N GLY A 218 -6.38 -3.93 5.28
CA GLY A 218 -5.83 -5.18 5.83
C GLY A 218 -5.66 -6.28 4.78
N SER A 219 -5.85 -7.55 5.17
CA SER A 219 -5.76 -8.69 4.25
C SER A 219 -6.81 -8.62 3.15
N LEU A 220 -7.96 -7.99 3.40
CA LEU A 220 -9.00 -7.79 2.40
C LEU A 220 -8.64 -6.69 1.39
N GLY A 221 -8.08 -5.57 1.86
CA GLY A 221 -7.53 -4.53 0.99
C GLY A 221 -6.40 -5.07 0.11
N ALA A 222 -5.55 -5.94 0.65
CA ALA A 222 -4.53 -6.65 -0.13
C ALA A 222 -5.14 -7.62 -1.15
N LEU A 223 -6.28 -8.26 -0.85
CA LEU A 223 -6.99 -9.14 -1.78
C LEU A 223 -7.63 -8.35 -2.94
N LEU A 224 -8.29 -7.23 -2.65
CA LEU A 224 -8.90 -6.36 -3.66
C LEU A 224 -7.84 -5.72 -4.56
N PHE A 225 -6.71 -5.32 -3.99
CA PHE A 225 -5.58 -4.79 -4.73
C PHE A 225 -4.69 -5.87 -5.35
N LYS A 226 -4.93 -7.16 -5.09
CA LYS A 226 -4.13 -8.27 -5.63
C LYS A 226 -3.91 -8.19 -7.15
N PRO A 227 -4.91 -7.79 -7.99
CA PRO A 227 -4.70 -7.66 -9.43
C PRO A 227 -3.65 -6.61 -9.81
N ILE A 228 -3.41 -5.60 -8.96
CA ILE A 228 -2.42 -4.53 -9.18
C ILE A 228 -1.30 -4.54 -8.12
N ALA A 229 -1.28 -5.52 -7.22
CA ALA A 229 -0.37 -5.54 -6.07
C ALA A 229 1.08 -5.78 -6.50
N THR A 230 1.28 -6.54 -7.57
CA THR A 230 2.60 -6.88 -8.09
C THR A 230 2.67 -6.57 -9.57
N HIS A 231 3.63 -5.73 -9.96
CA HIS A 231 3.93 -5.42 -11.35
C HIS A 231 5.34 -4.85 -11.50
N HIS A 232 5.84 -4.89 -12.73
CA HIS A 232 7.16 -4.39 -13.07
C HIS A 232 7.06 -2.94 -13.53
N PHE A 233 8.08 -2.17 -13.20
CA PHE A 233 8.24 -0.77 -13.58
C PHE A 233 9.56 -0.56 -14.29
N LEU A 234 9.50 0.24 -15.35
CA LEU A 234 10.64 0.97 -15.88
C LEU A 234 10.32 2.47 -15.78
N ASN A 235 11.10 3.21 -14.99
CA ASN A 235 10.96 4.66 -14.86
C ASN A 235 12.12 5.37 -15.56
N VAL A 236 11.81 6.42 -16.31
CA VAL A 236 12.76 7.42 -16.79
C VAL A 236 12.55 8.67 -15.96
N ARG A 237 13.54 9.03 -15.14
CA ARG A 237 13.40 10.12 -14.18
C ARG A 237 14.64 11.00 -14.15
N THR A 238 14.44 12.28 -13.89
CA THR A 238 15.51 13.26 -13.68
C THR A 238 15.35 13.95 -12.31
N TYR A 239 16.35 14.73 -11.93
CA TYR A 239 16.45 15.41 -10.65
C TYR A 239 16.14 16.90 -10.85
N VAL A 240 15.25 17.43 -10.02
CA VAL A 240 14.76 18.82 -10.12
C VAL A 240 14.72 19.45 -8.73
N ARG A 241 14.72 20.77 -8.67
CA ARG A 241 14.47 21.51 -7.43
C ARG A 241 13.06 22.07 -7.41
N HIS A 242 12.36 21.83 -6.30
CA HIS A 242 11.06 22.42 -6.05
C HIS A 242 11.00 23.05 -4.66
N ARG A 243 10.73 24.37 -4.59
CA ARG A 243 10.67 25.15 -3.34
C ARG A 243 11.93 24.99 -2.46
N GLY A 244 13.10 24.95 -3.09
CA GLY A 244 14.40 24.79 -2.41
C GLY A 244 14.73 23.36 -1.99
N GLU A 245 13.88 22.39 -2.31
CA GLU A 245 14.09 20.97 -1.97
C GLU A 245 14.42 20.16 -3.22
N ALA A 246 15.31 19.17 -3.05
CA ALA A 246 15.61 18.19 -4.10
C ALA A 246 14.40 17.28 -4.31
N ALA A 247 14.04 17.06 -5.56
CA ALA A 247 12.89 16.27 -5.98
C ALA A 247 13.22 15.47 -7.24
N ILE A 248 12.40 14.46 -7.51
CA ILE A 248 12.51 13.61 -8.70
C ILE A 248 11.34 13.93 -9.62
N TYR A 249 11.63 14.15 -10.90
CA TYR A 249 10.63 14.32 -11.93
C TYR A 249 10.57 13.06 -12.79
N PHE A 250 9.39 12.42 -12.83
CA PHE A 250 9.13 11.28 -13.70
C PHE A 250 8.77 11.78 -15.09
N MET A 251 9.66 11.56 -16.06
CA MET A 251 9.39 11.87 -17.45
C MET A 251 8.43 10.83 -18.02
N ARG A 252 8.75 9.55 -17.80
CA ARG A 252 7.96 8.41 -18.30
C ARG A 252 8.05 7.21 -17.40
N GLU A 253 6.97 6.45 -17.37
CA GLU A 253 6.88 5.24 -16.56
C GLU A 253 6.12 4.15 -17.32
N TRP A 254 6.78 3.02 -17.57
CA TRP A 254 6.14 1.84 -18.14
C TRP A 254 5.82 0.81 -17.08
N LEU A 255 4.61 0.25 -17.15
CA LEU A 255 4.08 -0.72 -16.20
C LEU A 255 3.63 -1.99 -16.92
N SER A 256 3.90 -3.15 -16.31
CA SER A 256 3.43 -4.45 -16.82
C SER A 256 1.93 -4.72 -16.60
N ASN A 257 1.23 -3.85 -15.86
CA ASN A 257 -0.16 -4.04 -15.51
C ASN A 257 -1.07 -3.00 -16.18
N ARG A 258 -1.99 -3.47 -17.02
CA ARG A 258 -2.92 -2.61 -17.78
C ARG A 258 -3.84 -1.78 -16.89
N MET A 259 -4.32 -2.35 -15.78
CA MET A 259 -5.22 -1.64 -14.87
C MET A 259 -4.48 -0.52 -14.14
N ALA A 260 -3.28 -0.80 -13.65
CA ALA A 260 -2.44 0.22 -13.01
C ALA A 260 -2.08 1.34 -14.00
N ALA A 261 -1.70 0.99 -15.24
CA ALA A 261 -1.40 1.97 -16.28
C ALA A 261 -2.60 2.85 -16.66
N LEU A 262 -3.81 2.30 -16.67
CA LEU A 262 -5.04 3.05 -16.98
C LEU A 262 -5.48 3.99 -15.83
N LEU A 263 -5.29 3.57 -14.59
CA LEU A 263 -5.75 4.28 -13.39
C LEU A 263 -4.74 5.33 -12.90
N GLY A 264 -3.44 5.08 -13.08
CA GLY A 264 -2.35 5.92 -12.60
C GLY A 264 -2.44 7.39 -13.03
N PRO A 265 -2.59 7.72 -14.33
CA PRO A 265 -2.59 9.11 -14.78
C PRO A 265 -3.74 9.93 -14.20
N ARG A 266 -4.92 9.30 -14.02
CA ARG A 266 -6.10 9.96 -13.43
C ARG A 266 -6.04 10.12 -11.91
N SER A 267 -5.26 9.27 -11.24
CA SER A 267 -5.19 9.26 -9.78
C SER A 267 -3.99 10.04 -9.26
N PHE A 268 -2.79 9.76 -9.77
CA PHE A 268 -1.53 10.35 -9.30
C PHE A 268 -0.94 11.40 -10.25
N GLY A 269 -1.53 11.62 -11.42
CA GLY A 269 -0.97 12.52 -12.43
C GLY A 269 0.33 12.02 -13.06
N LEU A 270 0.66 10.74 -12.88
CA LEU A 270 1.92 10.15 -13.34
C LEU A 270 1.80 9.70 -14.81
N PRO A 271 2.89 9.81 -15.61
CA PRO A 271 2.91 9.50 -17.03
C PRO A 271 2.97 7.99 -17.30
N TYR A 272 2.05 7.24 -16.71
CA TYR A 272 2.00 5.78 -16.78
C TYR A 272 1.59 5.31 -18.17
N GLN A 273 2.38 4.38 -18.71
CA GLN A 273 2.15 3.72 -19.98
C GLN A 273 2.19 2.21 -19.78
N PHE A 274 1.40 1.47 -20.55
CA PHE A 274 1.48 0.02 -20.54
C PHE A 274 2.66 -0.46 -21.38
N GLY A 275 3.45 -1.38 -20.85
CA GLY A 275 4.49 -2.10 -21.58
C GLY A 275 4.52 -3.56 -21.17
N LYS A 276 4.88 -4.46 -22.09
CA LYS A 276 5.17 -5.84 -21.74
C LYS A 276 6.58 -5.87 -21.15
N ILE A 277 6.66 -6.14 -19.85
CA ILE A 277 7.93 -6.10 -19.11
C ILE A 277 8.23 -7.47 -18.54
N GLU A 278 9.43 -7.97 -18.82
CA GLU A 278 9.96 -9.23 -18.31
C GLU A 278 11.34 -8.99 -17.70
N TYR A 279 11.49 -9.30 -16.41
CA TYR A 279 12.76 -9.23 -15.69
C TYR A 279 13.17 -10.63 -15.24
N ARG A 280 14.43 -10.97 -15.51
CA ARG A 280 15.04 -12.24 -15.09
C ARG A 280 16.25 -11.93 -14.24
N ASN A 281 16.15 -12.33 -12.97
CA ASN A 281 17.24 -12.21 -12.01
C ASN A 281 17.70 -13.62 -11.71
N ASP A 282 18.82 -14.03 -12.31
CA ASP A 282 19.48 -15.27 -11.93
C ASP A 282 20.40 -14.97 -10.75
N PHE A 283 20.23 -15.73 -9.66
CA PHE A 283 20.95 -15.49 -8.40
C PHE A 283 22.46 -15.67 -8.54
N GLU A 284 22.93 -16.34 -9.59
CA GLU A 284 24.35 -16.66 -9.70
C GLU A 284 25.17 -15.68 -10.54
N GLN A 285 24.70 -15.09 -11.65
CA GLN A 285 25.62 -14.33 -12.53
C GLN A 285 25.05 -13.19 -13.40
N ALA A 286 23.82 -13.28 -13.89
CA ALA A 286 23.34 -12.34 -14.91
C ALA A 286 21.87 -11.94 -14.71
N TRP A 287 21.67 -10.64 -14.80
CA TRP A 287 20.39 -9.98 -14.68
C TRP A 287 20.00 -9.50 -16.07
N SER A 288 18.75 -9.68 -16.47
CA SER A 288 18.29 -9.13 -17.73
C SER A 288 16.89 -8.59 -17.61
N GLY A 289 16.62 -7.57 -18.42
CA GLY A 289 15.29 -7.00 -18.50
C GLY A 289 14.94 -6.62 -19.91
N ARG A 290 13.67 -6.80 -20.24
CA ARG A 290 13.10 -6.42 -21.53
C ARG A 290 11.77 -5.73 -21.32
N VAL A 291 11.60 -4.60 -21.99
CA VAL A 291 10.38 -3.81 -22.05
C VAL A 291 9.99 -3.66 -23.51
N GLU A 292 8.80 -4.07 -23.87
CA GLU A 292 8.25 -3.94 -25.22
C GLU A 292 6.96 -3.12 -25.19
N THR A 293 6.84 -2.21 -26.13
CA THR A 293 5.62 -1.44 -26.39
C THR A 293 5.32 -1.47 -27.88
N SER A 294 4.18 -0.90 -28.30
CA SER A 294 3.90 -0.71 -29.73
C SER A 294 4.86 0.26 -30.41
N GLY A 295 5.58 1.10 -29.65
CA GLY A 295 6.48 2.13 -30.17
C GLY A 295 7.96 1.77 -30.13
N GLY A 296 8.34 0.58 -29.62
CA GLY A 296 9.74 0.15 -29.54
C GLY A 296 10.02 -0.80 -28.39
N ALA A 297 11.29 -1.17 -28.24
CA ALA A 297 11.77 -2.04 -27.16
C ALA A 297 12.98 -1.45 -26.44
N PHE A 298 13.09 -1.77 -25.15
CA PHE A 298 14.28 -1.53 -24.34
C PHE A 298 14.73 -2.87 -23.74
N SER A 299 16.00 -3.23 -23.88
CA SER A 299 16.53 -4.43 -23.24
C SER A 299 17.95 -4.24 -22.75
N TYR A 300 18.27 -4.88 -21.63
CA TYR A 300 19.57 -4.79 -20.97
C TYR A 300 19.99 -6.12 -20.35
N CYS A 301 21.30 -6.27 -20.18
CA CYS A 301 21.94 -7.31 -19.39
C CYS A 301 22.83 -6.63 -18.33
N ALA A 302 22.76 -7.07 -17.09
CA ALA A 302 23.52 -6.52 -15.98
C ALA A 302 24.25 -7.63 -15.23
N ARG A 303 25.46 -7.32 -14.77
CA ARG A 303 26.26 -8.16 -13.88
C ARG A 303 26.63 -7.37 -12.64
N LEU A 304 26.32 -7.93 -11.47
CA LEU A 304 26.66 -7.33 -10.19
C LEU A 304 28.17 -7.46 -9.98
N THR A 305 28.83 -6.34 -9.67
CA THR A 305 30.24 -6.38 -9.32
C THR A 305 30.29 -6.48 -7.80
N THR A 306 30.51 -7.68 -7.27
CA THR A 306 30.66 -7.89 -5.82
C THR A 306 32.01 -7.36 -5.35
N ASN A 307 32.19 -6.05 -5.31
CA ASN A 307 33.30 -5.43 -4.61
C ASN A 307 32.73 -4.47 -3.55
N GLU A 308 33.00 -4.82 -2.30
CA GLU A 308 33.01 -4.02 -1.07
C GLU A 308 31.82 -3.06 -0.85
N PHE A 309 31.00 -3.38 0.17
CA PHE A 309 30.11 -2.43 0.83
C PHE A 309 30.94 -1.32 1.51
N GLY A 310 31.53 -0.43 0.71
CA GLY A 310 32.22 0.76 1.20
C GLY A 310 31.19 1.79 1.63
N ASN A 311 31.32 2.33 2.84
CA ASN A 311 30.59 3.53 3.24
C ASN A 311 30.94 4.65 2.27
N SER A 312 29.97 5.13 1.48
CA SER A 312 30.17 6.26 0.56
C SER A 312 30.63 7.49 1.35
N ALA A 313 31.67 8.17 0.86
CA ALA A 313 32.14 9.40 1.46
C ALA A 313 31.08 10.51 1.30
N ALA A 314 30.86 11.31 2.35
CA ALA A 314 29.93 12.43 2.31
C ALA A 314 30.29 13.41 1.19
N GLY A 315 29.33 13.77 0.35
CA GLY A 315 29.43 14.62 -0.84
C GLY A 315 29.76 13.90 -2.15
N SER A 316 29.91 12.57 -2.16
CA SER A 316 30.29 11.82 -3.37
C SER A 316 29.10 11.46 -4.27
N LEU A 317 29.35 11.24 -5.56
CA LEU A 317 28.35 10.70 -6.49
C LEU A 317 27.80 9.36 -5.98
N ASP A 318 28.61 8.55 -5.31
CA ASP A 318 28.17 7.28 -4.71
C ASP A 318 27.29 7.48 -3.46
N GLU A 319 27.45 8.57 -2.70
CA GLU A 319 26.50 8.95 -1.64
C GLU A 319 25.18 9.44 -2.26
N PHE A 320 25.24 10.15 -3.38
CA PHE A 320 24.06 10.54 -4.14
C PHE A 320 23.32 9.33 -4.73
N LEU A 321 24.05 8.27 -5.11
CA LEU A 321 23.50 7.09 -5.82
C LEU A 321 23.28 5.83 -4.95
N GLN A 322 23.76 5.82 -3.70
CA GLN A 322 23.49 4.88 -2.58
C GLN A 322 23.39 3.36 -2.85
N HIS A 323 24.14 2.71 -3.73
CA HIS A 323 23.87 1.28 -4.03
C HIS A 323 25.11 0.48 -4.51
N VAL A 324 24.95 -0.85 -4.65
CA VAL A 324 26.04 -1.75 -5.11
C VAL A 324 26.28 -1.53 -6.59
N ALA A 325 27.54 -1.32 -6.99
CA ALA A 325 27.88 -1.12 -8.40
C ALA A 325 27.50 -2.32 -9.29
N ALA A 326 26.83 -2.03 -10.40
CA ALA A 326 26.45 -3.00 -11.43
C ALA A 326 27.09 -2.59 -12.76
N LYS A 327 27.59 -3.57 -13.52
CA LYS A 327 27.97 -3.36 -14.92
C LYS A 327 26.77 -3.69 -15.79
N VAL A 328 26.29 -2.72 -16.55
CA VAL A 328 25.13 -2.88 -17.43
C VAL A 328 25.55 -2.73 -18.87
N GLU A 329 25.07 -3.63 -19.70
CA GLU A 329 25.16 -3.60 -21.15
C GLU A 329 23.73 -3.43 -21.71
N ILE A 330 23.52 -2.37 -22.47
CA ILE A 330 22.24 -2.12 -23.13
C ILE A 330 22.23 -2.85 -24.47
N VAL A 331 21.27 -3.75 -24.65
CA VAL A 331 21.13 -4.59 -25.85
C VAL A 331 20.23 -3.91 -26.87
N THR A 332 19.21 -3.16 -26.41
CA THR A 332 18.32 -2.39 -27.29
C THR A 332 17.80 -1.17 -26.55
N ASP A 333 17.77 0.01 -27.18
CA ASP A 333 17.32 1.27 -26.59
C ASP A 333 16.36 2.09 -27.46
N ASP A 334 15.81 1.49 -28.52
CA ASP A 334 14.86 2.12 -29.45
C ASP A 334 13.71 2.81 -28.73
N LEU A 335 13.20 2.16 -27.67
CA LEU A 335 12.12 2.70 -26.86
C LEU A 335 12.50 4.02 -26.17
N ILE A 336 13.74 4.20 -25.74
CA ILE A 336 14.17 5.45 -25.09
C ILE A 336 14.55 6.49 -26.15
N ARG A 337 15.24 6.07 -27.22
CA ARG A 337 15.61 6.93 -28.37
C ARG A 337 14.42 7.58 -29.06
N ALA A 338 13.32 6.83 -29.23
CA ALA A 338 12.11 7.32 -29.89
C ALA A 338 11.38 8.40 -29.08
N THR A 339 11.78 8.56 -27.82
CA THR A 339 10.92 9.10 -26.79
C THR A 339 11.43 10.43 -26.25
N GLU A 340 12.76 10.64 -26.27
CA GLU A 340 13.41 11.81 -25.69
C GLU A 340 14.60 12.29 -26.54
N SER A 341 14.68 13.59 -26.84
CA SER A 341 15.75 14.16 -27.68
C SER A 341 17.12 14.16 -27.01
N TRP A 342 17.17 14.39 -25.69
CA TRP A 342 18.40 14.46 -24.89
C TRP A 342 19.17 13.13 -24.83
N TRP A 343 18.55 12.01 -25.23
CA TRP A 343 19.20 10.69 -25.20
C TRP A 343 20.38 10.59 -26.18
N ARG A 344 20.41 11.41 -27.24
CA ARG A 344 21.46 11.34 -28.27
C ARG A 344 22.84 11.67 -27.71
N ASP A 345 22.89 12.62 -26.80
CA ASP A 345 24.11 13.16 -26.21
C ASP A 345 24.32 12.67 -24.77
N ALA A 346 23.48 11.71 -24.33
CA ALA A 346 23.55 11.14 -23.00
C ALA A 346 24.74 10.17 -22.87
N GLY A 347 25.68 10.50 -21.97
CA GLY A 347 26.82 9.66 -21.62
C GLY A 347 26.46 8.66 -20.52
N TYR A 348 26.78 7.37 -20.70
CA TYR A 348 26.64 6.38 -19.64
C TYR A 348 27.63 6.65 -18.51
N VAL A 349 27.14 6.81 -17.29
CA VAL A 349 27.95 7.09 -16.09
C VAL A 349 28.22 5.82 -15.30
N GLY A 350 27.18 5.01 -15.11
CA GLY A 350 27.26 3.84 -14.25
C GLY A 350 25.88 3.27 -13.95
N ALA A 351 25.87 2.17 -13.21
CA ALA A 351 24.65 1.55 -12.77
C ALA A 351 24.81 0.99 -11.38
N ASN A 352 23.71 0.97 -10.63
CA ASN A 352 23.70 0.51 -9.26
C ASN A 352 22.51 -0.41 -8.98
N TYR A 353 22.67 -1.27 -7.99
CA TYR A 353 21.70 -2.29 -7.65
C TYR A 353 21.34 -2.26 -6.16
N SER A 354 20.04 -2.40 -5.89
CA SER A 354 19.48 -2.58 -4.55
C SER A 354 18.65 -3.86 -4.48
N PRO A 355 18.89 -4.73 -3.46
CA PRO A 355 18.10 -5.96 -3.29
C PRO A 355 16.62 -5.69 -2.99
N GLY A 356 16.32 -4.53 -2.41
CA GLY A 356 14.96 -4.06 -2.27
C GLY A 356 14.78 -3.14 -1.06
N VAL A 357 13.67 -2.40 -1.09
CA VAL A 357 13.33 -1.42 -0.08
C VAL A 357 11.82 -1.38 0.15
N LYS A 358 11.42 -1.24 1.41
CA LYS A 358 10.01 -1.00 1.76
C LYS A 358 9.68 0.47 1.52
N VAL A 359 8.70 0.71 0.68
CA VAL A 359 8.27 2.07 0.31
C VAL A 359 6.83 2.32 0.73
N TRP A 360 6.48 3.59 0.76
CA TRP A 360 5.12 4.05 0.98
C TRP A 360 4.83 5.21 0.03
N MET A 361 3.59 5.33 -0.39
CA MET A 361 3.12 6.41 -1.26
C MET A 361 2.04 7.20 -0.53
N GLY A 362 2.13 8.52 -0.60
CA GLY A 362 1.13 9.40 -0.02
C GLY A 362 0.05 9.85 -0.98
N TRP A 363 -0.83 10.74 -0.52
CA TRP A 363 -1.84 11.33 -1.39
C TRP A 363 -1.18 12.24 -2.44
N PRO A 364 -1.62 12.19 -3.71
CA PRO A 364 -1.18 13.15 -4.71
C PRO A 364 -1.73 14.53 -4.35
N HIS A 365 -0.87 15.53 -4.47
CA HIS A 365 -1.23 16.92 -4.25
C HIS A 365 -0.99 17.69 -5.53
N GLN A 366 -2.01 18.37 -6.02
CA GLN A 366 -1.85 19.27 -7.15
C GLN A 366 -0.93 20.40 -6.73
N ILE A 367 0.18 20.54 -7.44
CA ILE A 367 1.07 21.69 -7.32
C ILE A 367 0.48 22.72 -8.28
N GLU A 368 -0.10 23.79 -7.74
CA GLU A 368 -0.49 24.93 -8.57
C GLU A 368 0.77 25.43 -9.29
N PRO A 369 0.72 25.69 -10.61
CA PRO A 369 1.82 26.33 -11.30
C PRO A 369 2.08 27.65 -10.57
N GLY A 370 3.23 27.75 -9.93
CA GLY A 370 3.57 28.93 -9.16
C GLY A 370 3.41 30.15 -10.04
N ARG A 371 2.63 31.13 -9.58
CA ARG A 371 2.82 32.50 -10.05
C ARG A 371 4.29 32.81 -9.83
N THR A 372 5.05 32.90 -10.92
CA THR A 372 6.36 33.54 -10.94
C THR A 372 6.13 34.95 -10.43
N GLY A 373 6.50 35.16 -9.17
CA GLY A 373 6.55 36.47 -8.53
C GLY A 373 7.87 37.14 -8.82
#